data_AF-A0A6P0LP48-F1
#
_entry.id   AF-A0A6P0LP48-F1
#
_cell.length_a   1.000
_cell.length_b   1.000
_cell.length_c   1.000
_cell.angle_alpha   90.00
_cell.angle_beta   90.00
_cell.angle_gamma   90.00
#
_symmetry.space_group_name_H-M   'P 1'
#
loop_
_entity.id
_entity.type
_entity.pdbx_description
1 polymer ?
#
loop_
_entity_poly.entity_id
_entity_poly.type
_entity_poly.pdbx_seq_one_letter_code
_entity_poly.pdbx_strand_id
1 'polypeptide(L)' 'MTHFGIMCPPVSGHLNPMATLGYELKQRGHRVTVLGIEDTQPKVIAAGL' A
#
# COMPACT_ATOMS: atom_id res chain seq x y z
N MET A 1 1.13 -0.02 -18.14
CA MET A 1 1.12 -0.81 -16.91
C MET A 1 2.46 -0.63 -16.22
N THR A 2 2.48 0.02 -15.05
CA THR A 2 3.70 0.33 -14.30
C THR A 2 3.69 -0.44 -12.98
N HIS A 3 4.86 -0.72 -12.41
CA HIS A 3 4.98 -1.31 -11.08
C HIS A 3 5.47 -0.25 -10.09
N PHE A 4 4.65 0.03 -9.08
CA PHE A 4 4.96 0.98 -8.02
C PHE A 4 5.36 0.28 -6.73
N GLY A 5 6.39 0.81 -6.06
CA GLY A 5 6.75 0.45 -4.70
C GLY A 5 6.27 1.53 -3.72
N ILE A 6 5.63 1.13 -2.64
CA ILE A 6 5.24 2.01 -1.52
C ILE A 6 6.11 1.65 -0.32
N MET A 7 6.94 2.58 0.13
CA MET A 7 7.72 2.46 1.37
C MET A 7 7.18 3.47 2.38
N CYS A 8 6.66 3.00 3.51
CA CYS A 8 5.90 3.83 4.44
C CYS A 8 6.06 3.34 5.90
N PRO A 9 6.16 4.24 6.90
CA PRO A 9 6.12 3.86 8.31
C PRO A 9 4.83 3.09 8.70
N PRO A 10 4.90 2.13 9.64
CA PRO A 10 3.79 1.23 10.01
C PRO A 10 2.67 1.89 10.84
N VAL A 11 2.66 3.22 10.94
CA VAL A 11 1.72 3.99 11.75
C VAL A 11 0.54 4.46 10.90
N SER A 12 -0.68 4.37 11.45
CA SER A 12 -1.92 4.53 10.67
C SER A 12 -2.04 5.89 9.97
N GLY A 13 -1.50 6.97 10.57
CA GLY A 13 -1.50 8.30 9.97
C GLY A 13 -0.70 8.40 8.66
N HIS A 14 0.33 7.57 8.50
CA HIS A 14 1.11 7.49 7.26
C HIS A 14 0.56 6.38 6.34
N LEU A 15 0.24 5.22 6.91
CA LEU A 15 -0.10 4.04 6.12
C LEU A 15 -1.46 4.15 5.44
N ASN A 16 -2.49 4.70 6.09
CA ASN A 16 -3.84 4.74 5.51
C ASN A 16 -3.89 5.58 4.21
N PRO A 17 -3.33 6.82 4.16
CA PRO A 17 -3.27 7.57 2.91
C PRO A 17 -2.47 6.86 1.81
N MET A 18 -1.36 6.21 2.16
CA MET A 18 -0.55 5.46 1.20
C MET A 18 -1.28 4.22 0.67
N ALA A 19 -2.08 3.56 1.52
CA ALA A 19 -2.93 2.45 1.11
C ALA A 19 -4.04 2.90 0.16
N THR A 20 -4.68 4.05 0.42
CA THR A 20 -5.66 4.65 -0.51
C THR A 20 -5.02 4.94 -1.88
N LEU A 21 -3.82 5.55 -1.89
CA LEU A 21 -3.11 5.81 -3.14
C LEU A 21 -2.77 4.52 -3.89
N GLY A 22 -2.27 3.51 -3.18
CA GLY A 22 -1.95 2.21 -3.77
C GLY A 22 -3.19 1.53 -4.35
N TYR A 23 -4.31 1.57 -3.64
CA TYR A 23 -5.57 1.01 -4.11
C TYR A 23 -6.02 1.66 -5.43
N GLU A 24 -5.94 2.98 -5.53
CA GLU A 24 -6.25 3.71 -6.77
C GLU A 24 -5.30 3.35 -7.92
N LEU A 25 -3.99 3.19 -7.65
CA LEU A 25 -3.04 2.73 -8.66
C LEU A 25 -3.39 1.32 -9.16
N LYS A 26 -3.76 0.41 -8.25
CA LYS A 26 -4.20 -0.94 -8.58
C LYS A 26 -5.48 -0.93 -9.43
N GLN A 27 -6.48 -0.12 -9.08
CA GLN A 27 -7.72 0.04 -9.86
C GLN A 27 -7.47 0.56 -11.29
N ARG A 28 -6.41 1.34 -11.50
CA ARG A 28 -5.95 1.81 -12.83
C ARG A 28 -5.13 0.76 -13.60
N GLY A 29 -5.04 -0.47 -13.09
CA GLY A 29 -4.34 -1.58 -13.75
C GLY A 29 -2.82 -1.54 -13.54
N HIS A 30 -2.34 -0.95 -12.46
CA HIS A 30 -0.92 -1.00 -12.09
C HIS A 30 -0.64 -2.10 -11.07
N ARG A 31 0.62 -2.58 -11.04
CA ARG A 31 1.09 -3.43 -9.95
C ARG A 31 1.55 -2.55 -8.80
N VAL A 32 1.22 -2.92 -7.56
CA VAL A 32 1.67 -2.22 -6.35
C VAL A 32 2.33 -3.23 -5.42
N THR A 33 3.46 -2.86 -4.83
CA THR A 33 4.11 -3.62 -3.75
C THR A 33 4.33 -2.68 -2.57
N VAL A 34 3.86 -3.08 -1.38
CA VAL A 34 4.13 -2.35 -0.14
C VAL A 34 5.33 -2.98 0.56
N LEU A 35 6.35 -2.17 0.81
CA LEU A 35 7.57 -2.51 1.51
C LEU A 35 7.49 -1.90 2.92
N GLY A 36 7.44 -2.76 3.94
CA GLY A 36 7.33 -2.35 5.33
C GLY A 36 7.80 -3.46 6.27
N ILE A 37 7.72 -3.19 7.58
CA ILE A 37 7.92 -4.21 8.61
C ILE A 37 6.69 -5.12 8.72
N GLU A 38 6.84 -6.26 9.40
CA GLU A 38 5.78 -7.28 9.53
C GLU A 38 4.43 -6.72 10.03
N ASP A 39 4.46 -5.80 11.00
CA ASP A 39 3.27 -5.11 11.54
C ASP A 39 2.42 -4.37 10.49
N THR A 40 2.99 -4.02 9.33
CA THR A 40 2.28 -3.35 8.23
C THR A 40 1.38 -4.32 7.45
N GLN A 41 1.75 -5.60 7.37
CA GLN A 41 1.09 -6.60 6.52
C GLN A 41 -0.43 -6.72 6.77
N PRO A 42 -0.93 -6.92 8.00
CA PRO A 42 -2.37 -7.09 8.23
C PRO A 42 -3.17 -5.84 7.81
N LYS A 43 -2.60 -4.64 7.97
CA LYS A 43 -3.25 -3.38 7.58
C LYS A 43 -3.30 -3.21 6.07
N VAL A 44 -2.24 -3.60 5.36
CA VAL A 44 -2.17 -3.56 3.89
C VAL A 44 -3.16 -4.54 3.26
N ILE A 45 -3.21 -5.78 3.78
CA ILE A 45 -4.18 -6.80 3.33
C ILE A 45 -5.62 -6.31 3.55
N ALA A 46 -5.91 -5.73 4.72
CA ALA A 46 -7.24 -5.18 5.02
C ALA A 46 -7.64 -4.02 4.09
N ALA A 47 -6.66 -3.26 3.57
CA ALA A 47 -6.88 -2.20 2.58
C ALA A 47 -7.01 -2.72 1.13
N GLY A 48 -6.94 -4.04 0.92
CA GLY A 48 -7.07 -4.65 -0.40
C GLY A 48 -5.84 -4.50 -1.29
N LEU A 49 -4.66 -4.26 -0.69
CA LEU A 49 -3.37 -4.15 -1.37
C LEU A 49 -2.52 -5.40 -1.25
#